data_AF-A0A918KZE2-F1
#
_entry.id   AF-A0A918KZE2-F1
#
_cell.length_a   1.000
_cell.length_b   1.000
_cell.length_c   1.000
_cell.angle_alpha   90.00
_cell.angle_beta   90.00
_cell.angle_gamma   90.00
#
_symmetry.space_group_name_H-M   'P 1'
#
loop_
_entity.id
_entity.type
_entity.pdbx_description
1 polymer ?
#
loop_
_entity_poly.entity_id
_entity_poly.type
_entity_poly.pdbx_seq_one_letter_code
_entity_poly.pdbx_strand_id
1 'polypeptide(L)'
;MREFSSLFADLGEGLDDLGVPEGQAGGYDVALNRYFSVWLASSPWNTQAAHARDLRTYFDFLWFARGRRDWRDASMDDRAAFEWWRRRDERGPRLEDTSWDREVSTVNQFYLWAIEQDLVRANPIRQRAASVWSPWRGGAGGTMVRQVPAETSHMGPRREVKWLPPKSYRLWRNVGLCGFDSKEMPRRGRGRWAARNAAYADSMVRTGLRLCEHSALTVFDLPQLPPAASGIVNARAVLPHAISKGRSGRAVYWPVPVLRDVRDYMEWDRAEMLDYGRSRGFYIPTRRSLLVEDPAAPRVRGGPVGAGGPPGCGGAAPAAGGRRGHVVAGMPGRFSAGGRNPRCLPQGDSRVTDTGHQRPAGGKESRNLTAADRRKPSSVP
;
A
#
# COMPACT_ATOMS: atom_id res chain seq x y z
N MET A 1 -6.25 -44.15 9.03
CA MET A 1 -6.56 -43.35 7.82
C MET A 1 -7.99 -42.77 7.80
N ARG A 2 -9.00 -43.39 8.43
CA ARG A 2 -10.36 -42.80 8.55
C ARG A 2 -10.58 -41.91 9.78
N GLU A 3 -9.88 -42.14 10.90
CA GLU A 3 -10.04 -41.35 12.14
C GLU A 3 -9.47 -39.92 12.07
N PHE A 4 -8.48 -39.66 11.21
CA PHE A 4 -7.97 -38.30 11.00
C PHE A 4 -8.93 -37.45 10.16
N SER A 5 -9.66 -38.05 9.21
CA SER A 5 -10.53 -37.31 8.28
C SER A 5 -11.76 -36.70 8.96
N SER A 6 -12.25 -37.27 10.06
CA SER A 6 -13.37 -36.71 10.83
C SER A 6 -12.91 -35.54 11.72
N LEU A 7 -11.68 -35.60 12.25
CA LEU A 7 -11.06 -34.52 13.04
C LEU A 7 -10.82 -33.24 12.22
N PHE A 8 -10.67 -33.37 10.89
CA PHE A 8 -10.44 -32.26 9.96
C PHE A 8 -11.71 -31.76 9.26
N ALA A 9 -12.83 -32.47 9.35
CA ALA A 9 -14.11 -32.00 8.81
C ALA A 9 -14.69 -30.85 9.66
N ASP A 10 -14.52 -30.91 10.97
CA ASP A 10 -14.95 -29.86 11.92
C ASP A 10 -14.14 -28.55 11.81
N LEU A 11 -12.93 -28.59 11.20
CA LEU A 11 -12.08 -27.41 11.01
C LEU A 11 -12.60 -26.45 9.92
N GLY A 12 -13.43 -26.95 9.00
CA GLY A 12 -14.04 -26.14 7.93
C GLY A 12 -15.28 -25.37 8.37
N GLU A 13 -16.17 -26.01 9.15
CA GLU A 13 -17.39 -25.36 9.68
C GLU A 13 -17.10 -24.49 10.92
N GLY A 14 -16.12 -24.86 11.75
CA GLY A 14 -15.79 -24.13 12.97
C GLY A 14 -15.15 -22.74 12.77
N LEU A 15 -14.65 -22.41 11.58
CA LEU A 15 -13.99 -21.12 11.32
C LEU A 15 -14.95 -20.02 10.85
N ASP A 16 -16.10 -20.38 10.28
CA ASP A 16 -17.09 -19.41 9.78
C ASP A 16 -18.33 -19.29 10.68
N ASP A 17 -18.74 -20.34 11.42
CA ASP A 17 -19.99 -20.34 12.19
C ASP A 17 -19.86 -20.10 13.71
N LEU A 18 -18.64 -19.95 14.25
CA LEU A 18 -18.45 -19.80 15.70
C LEU A 18 -18.52 -18.38 16.26
N GLY A 19 -18.86 -17.37 15.44
CA GLY A 19 -19.03 -16.00 15.93
C GLY A 19 -17.89 -15.59 16.87
N VAL A 20 -16.64 -15.84 16.44
CA VAL A 20 -15.44 -15.68 17.26
C VAL A 20 -15.49 -14.31 17.93
N PRO A 21 -15.64 -14.23 19.27
CA PRO A 21 -15.46 -12.97 19.96
C PRO A 21 -14.06 -12.46 19.60
N GLU A 22 -13.93 -11.18 19.27
CA GLU A 22 -12.60 -10.57 19.15
C GLU A 22 -11.82 -10.85 20.44
N GLY A 23 -10.88 -11.79 20.35
CA GLY A 23 -10.13 -12.30 21.49
C GLY A 23 -10.34 -13.80 21.70
N GLN A 24 -9.24 -14.56 21.61
CA GLN A 24 -9.15 -15.87 22.28
C GLN A 24 -9.76 -15.76 23.68
N ALA A 25 -10.36 -16.84 24.18
CA ALA A 25 -10.89 -16.91 25.54
C ALA A 25 -9.89 -16.37 26.59
N GLY A 26 -10.02 -15.07 26.90
CA GLY A 26 -9.75 -14.43 28.19
C GLY A 26 -8.33 -14.32 28.72
N GLY A 27 -7.27 -14.41 27.91
CA GLY A 27 -5.89 -14.24 28.40
C GLY A 27 -5.09 -13.21 27.59
N TYR A 28 -4.72 -12.09 28.21
CA TYR A 28 -3.76 -11.15 27.63
C TYR A 28 -2.34 -11.73 27.80
N ASP A 29 -1.74 -12.29 26.74
CA ASP A 29 -0.36 -12.78 26.79
C ASP A 29 0.62 -11.58 26.78
N VAL A 30 1.05 -11.17 27.98
CA VAL A 30 1.97 -10.04 28.20
C VAL A 30 3.30 -10.27 27.47
N ALA A 31 3.78 -11.52 27.41
CA ALA A 31 5.05 -11.82 26.76
C ALA A 31 4.92 -11.67 25.24
N LEU A 32 3.88 -12.23 24.63
CA LEU A 32 3.61 -12.03 23.20
C LEU A 32 3.44 -10.55 22.87
N ASN A 33 2.73 -9.79 23.70
CA ASN A 33 2.56 -8.35 23.50
C ASN A 33 3.87 -7.56 23.63
N ARG A 34 4.84 -8.05 24.40
CA ARG A 34 6.19 -7.46 24.48
C ARG A 34 6.94 -7.52 23.15
N TYR A 35 6.71 -8.57 22.35
CA TYR A 35 7.29 -8.64 20.99
C TYR A 35 6.84 -7.45 20.13
N PHE A 36 5.56 -7.10 20.17
CA PHE A 36 5.05 -5.97 19.39
C PHE A 36 5.40 -4.61 20.00
N SER A 37 5.27 -4.47 21.33
CA SER A 37 5.43 -3.19 22.03
C SER A 37 6.89 -2.79 22.26
N VAL A 38 7.85 -3.73 22.20
CA VAL A 38 9.28 -3.45 22.40
C VAL A 38 10.07 -3.75 21.14
N TRP A 39 10.05 -5.00 20.68
CA TRP A 39 10.92 -5.44 19.58
C TRP A 39 10.51 -4.83 18.23
N LEU A 40 9.22 -4.87 17.91
CA LEU A 40 8.68 -4.34 16.65
C LEU A 40 8.22 -2.88 16.76
N ALA A 41 8.36 -2.22 17.91
CA ALA A 41 7.81 -0.88 18.14
C ALA A 41 8.29 0.16 17.13
N SER A 42 9.57 0.07 16.75
CA SER A 42 10.22 0.95 15.77
C SER A 42 10.01 0.52 14.32
N SER A 43 9.44 -0.67 14.09
CA SER A 43 9.20 -1.20 12.75
C SER A 43 7.99 -0.53 12.09
N PRO A 44 7.97 -0.39 10.75
CA PRO A 44 6.81 0.14 10.05
C PRO A 44 5.54 -0.67 10.34
N TRP A 45 4.38 0.00 10.37
CA TRP A 45 3.09 -0.63 10.61
C TRP A 45 2.84 -1.87 9.73
N ASN A 46 3.21 -1.81 8.45
CA ASN A 46 3.03 -2.94 7.54
C ASN A 46 3.84 -4.17 7.97
N THR A 47 5.04 -3.96 8.52
CA THR A 47 5.86 -5.03 9.10
C THR A 47 5.18 -5.57 10.36
N GLN A 48 4.73 -4.71 11.28
CA GLN A 48 4.04 -5.14 12.49
C GLN A 48 2.78 -5.96 12.16
N ALA A 49 1.96 -5.47 11.22
CA ALA A 49 0.74 -6.13 10.79
C ALA A 49 1.02 -7.44 10.01
N ALA A 50 2.12 -7.52 9.26
CA ALA A 50 2.56 -8.77 8.63
C ALA A 50 2.95 -9.79 9.70
N HIS A 51 3.74 -9.38 10.70
CA HIS A 51 4.13 -10.23 11.81
C HIS A 51 2.91 -10.74 12.59
N ALA A 52 1.97 -9.85 12.91
CA ALA A 52 0.75 -10.22 13.62
C ALA A 52 -0.11 -11.24 12.86
N ARG A 53 -0.28 -11.08 11.55
CA ARG A 53 -1.06 -12.04 10.73
C ARG A 53 -0.41 -13.41 10.66
N ASP A 54 0.89 -13.45 10.42
CA ASP A 54 1.64 -14.70 10.32
C ASP A 54 1.65 -15.45 11.66
N LEU A 55 1.94 -14.75 12.75
CA LEU A 55 1.96 -15.33 14.09
C LEU A 55 0.58 -15.79 14.53
N ARG A 56 -0.47 -14.99 14.26
CA ARG A 56 -1.85 -15.42 14.49
C ARG A 56 -2.14 -16.71 13.75
N THR A 57 -1.86 -16.77 12.45
CA THR A 57 -2.14 -17.96 11.62
C THR A 57 -1.44 -19.20 12.19
N TYR A 58 -0.18 -19.05 12.60
CA TYR A 58 0.57 -20.15 13.20
C TYR A 58 0.03 -20.56 14.58
N PHE A 59 -0.28 -19.60 15.45
CA PHE A 59 -0.79 -19.90 16.80
C PHE A 59 -2.21 -20.45 16.78
N ASP A 60 -3.07 -19.96 15.88
CA ASP A 60 -4.39 -20.54 15.65
C ASP A 60 -4.24 -22.01 15.20
N PHE A 61 -3.29 -22.32 14.32
CA PHE A 61 -3.00 -23.71 13.97
C PHE A 61 -2.52 -24.56 15.15
N LEU A 62 -1.60 -24.06 15.97
CA LEU A 62 -1.16 -24.77 17.19
C LEU A 62 -2.34 -25.02 18.15
N TRP A 63 -3.22 -24.03 18.29
CA TRP A 63 -4.34 -24.11 19.20
C TRP A 63 -5.40 -25.10 18.71
N PHE A 64 -5.87 -24.93 17.48
CA PHE A 64 -7.00 -25.70 16.96
C PHE A 64 -6.60 -27.08 16.43
N ALA A 65 -5.43 -27.20 15.79
CA ALA A 65 -5.03 -28.46 15.13
C ALA A 65 -4.03 -29.31 15.94
N ARG A 66 -3.37 -28.75 16.96
CA ARG A 66 -2.32 -29.43 17.75
C ARG A 66 -2.65 -29.59 19.23
N GLY A 67 -3.95 -29.63 19.55
CA GLY A 67 -4.43 -29.93 20.90
C GLY A 67 -4.25 -28.78 21.89
N ARG A 68 -4.58 -27.54 21.49
CA ARG A 68 -4.47 -26.33 22.30
C ARG A 68 -3.05 -26.04 22.79
N ARG A 69 -2.07 -26.32 21.92
CA ARG A 69 -0.65 -26.15 22.23
C ARG A 69 -0.32 -24.66 22.33
N ASP A 70 0.30 -24.27 23.45
CA ASP A 70 0.84 -22.92 23.61
C ASP A 70 2.04 -22.75 22.66
N TRP A 71 2.26 -21.52 22.20
CA TRP A 71 3.39 -21.21 21.33
C TRP A 71 4.74 -21.49 22.02
N ARG A 72 4.81 -21.45 23.36
CA ARG A 72 6.03 -21.78 24.11
C ARG A 72 6.43 -23.25 24.03
N ASP A 73 5.44 -24.13 23.83
CA ASP A 73 5.61 -25.59 23.77
C ASP A 73 5.61 -26.11 22.33
N ALA A 74 5.67 -25.21 21.34
CA ALA A 74 5.72 -25.57 19.94
C ALA A 74 6.97 -26.39 19.62
N SER A 75 6.77 -27.56 19.00
CA SER A 75 7.86 -28.45 18.60
C SER A 75 8.18 -28.37 17.11
N MET A 76 9.30 -28.97 16.72
CA MET A 76 9.63 -29.15 15.30
C MET A 76 8.58 -29.97 14.54
N ASP A 77 7.92 -30.92 15.19
CA ASP A 77 6.88 -31.74 14.57
C ASP A 77 5.61 -30.93 14.32
N ASP A 78 5.27 -30.01 15.23
CA ASP A 78 4.16 -29.07 15.02
C ASP A 78 4.45 -28.12 13.86
N ARG A 79 5.72 -27.70 13.71
CA ARG A 79 6.12 -26.85 12.58
C ARG A 79 6.11 -27.59 11.25
N ALA A 80 6.50 -28.86 11.22
CA ALA A 80 6.41 -29.71 10.03
C ALA A 80 4.94 -29.98 9.64
N ALA A 81 4.06 -30.21 10.62
CA ALA A 81 2.62 -30.33 10.39
C ALA A 81 2.04 -29.03 9.81
N PHE A 82 2.46 -27.88 10.32
CA PHE A 82 2.06 -26.57 9.80
C PHE A 82 2.53 -26.34 8.35
N GLU A 83 3.77 -26.69 8.02
CA GLU A 83 4.27 -26.64 6.63
C GLU A 83 3.41 -27.52 5.70
N TRP A 84 3.11 -28.74 6.13
CA TRP A 84 2.28 -29.65 5.35
C TRP A 84 0.88 -29.06 5.12
N TRP A 85 0.24 -28.54 6.16
CA TRP A 85 -1.08 -27.89 6.07
C TRP A 85 -1.07 -26.65 5.16
N ARG A 86 -0.02 -25.81 5.23
CA ARG A 86 0.08 -24.58 4.43
C ARG A 86 0.44 -24.79 2.96
N ARG A 87 1.18 -25.86 2.63
CA ARG A 87 1.77 -26.04 1.29
C ARG A 87 1.30 -27.26 0.53
N ARG A 88 0.92 -28.34 1.22
CA ARG A 88 0.64 -29.65 0.59
C ARG A 88 -0.81 -30.08 0.73
N ASP A 89 -1.49 -29.69 1.80
CA ASP A 89 -2.89 -30.03 2.00
C ASP A 89 -3.77 -29.39 0.92
N GLU A 90 -4.56 -30.21 0.23
CA GLU A 90 -5.48 -29.76 -0.81
C GLU A 90 -6.60 -28.88 -0.27
N ARG A 91 -7.00 -29.12 1.00
CA ARG A 91 -8.01 -28.36 1.73
C ARG A 91 -7.42 -27.18 2.52
N GLY A 92 -6.09 -27.10 2.59
CA GLY A 92 -5.38 -26.02 3.26
C GLY A 92 -5.31 -24.73 2.42
N PRO A 93 -5.14 -23.57 3.06
CA PRO A 93 -4.91 -22.30 2.37
C PRO A 93 -3.52 -22.31 1.72
N ARG A 94 -3.45 -22.76 0.46
CA ARG A 94 -2.20 -22.88 -0.31
C ARG A 94 -1.53 -21.52 -0.45
N LEU A 95 -0.24 -21.49 -0.15
CA LEU A 95 0.57 -20.27 -0.22
C LEU A 95 1.58 -20.33 -1.36
N GLU A 96 1.79 -19.18 -2.02
CA GLU A 96 2.90 -19.01 -2.96
C GLU A 96 4.24 -18.95 -2.20
N ASP A 97 5.31 -19.41 -2.85
CA ASP A 97 6.62 -19.62 -2.22
C ASP A 97 7.19 -18.37 -1.53
N THR A 98 7.00 -17.17 -2.09
CA THR A 98 7.51 -15.93 -1.47
C THR A 98 6.71 -15.53 -0.24
N SER A 99 5.42 -15.85 -0.22
CA SER A 99 4.56 -15.63 0.93
C SER A 99 4.92 -16.60 2.05
N TRP A 100 5.26 -17.84 1.70
CA TRP A 100 5.77 -18.84 2.65
C TRP A 100 7.10 -18.42 3.26
N ASP A 101 8.06 -17.97 2.44
CA ASP A 101 9.38 -17.53 2.91
C ASP A 101 9.28 -16.34 3.87
N ARG A 102 8.35 -15.43 3.61
CA ARG A 102 8.04 -14.34 4.52
C ARG A 102 7.53 -14.85 5.86
N GLU A 103 6.56 -15.76 5.86
CA GLU A 103 5.98 -16.36 7.06
C GLU A 103 7.01 -17.13 7.88
N VAL A 104 7.84 -17.95 7.21
CA VAL A 104 9.00 -18.62 7.81
C VAL A 104 9.95 -17.62 8.45
N SER A 105 10.29 -16.52 7.76
CA SER A 105 11.16 -15.48 8.30
C SER A 105 10.57 -14.80 9.53
N THR A 106 9.28 -14.47 9.49
CA THR A 106 8.54 -13.86 10.60
C THR A 106 8.56 -14.75 11.83
N VAL A 107 8.12 -16.00 11.69
CA VAL A 107 8.03 -16.95 12.81
C VAL A 107 9.43 -17.22 13.36
N ASN A 108 10.44 -17.36 12.49
CA ASN A 108 11.82 -17.55 12.93
C ASN A 108 12.33 -16.36 13.75
N GLN A 109 12.08 -15.12 13.30
CA GLN A 109 12.48 -13.92 14.05
C GLN A 109 11.77 -13.83 15.41
N PHE A 110 10.50 -14.24 15.48
CA PHE A 110 9.77 -14.29 16.74
C PHE A 110 10.39 -15.29 17.72
N TYR A 111 10.67 -16.54 17.29
CA TYR A 111 11.26 -17.53 18.20
C TYR A 111 12.72 -17.21 18.56
N LEU A 112 13.49 -16.58 17.68
CA LEU A 112 14.82 -16.07 18.05
C LEU A 112 14.72 -15.01 19.16
N TRP A 113 13.79 -14.05 19.02
CA TRP A 113 13.50 -13.09 20.09
C TRP A 113 13.04 -13.80 21.37
N ALA A 114 12.16 -14.79 21.29
CA ALA A 114 11.66 -15.51 22.46
C ALA A 114 12.77 -16.27 23.20
N ILE A 115 13.73 -16.84 22.48
CA ILE A 115 14.94 -17.47 23.06
C ILE A 115 15.81 -16.41 23.75
N GLU A 116 16.03 -15.27 23.11
CA GLU A 116 16.80 -14.16 23.70
C GLU A 116 16.15 -13.60 24.98
N GLN A 117 14.83 -13.76 25.13
CA GLN A 117 14.08 -13.40 26.34
C GLN A 117 13.91 -14.55 27.34
N ASP A 118 14.53 -15.71 27.10
CA ASP A 118 14.41 -16.94 27.91
C ASP A 118 12.96 -17.43 28.09
N LEU A 119 12.10 -17.17 27.09
CA LEU A 119 10.70 -17.59 27.11
C LEU A 119 10.50 -18.99 26.54
N VAL A 120 11.42 -19.42 25.67
CA VAL A 120 11.42 -20.74 25.02
C VAL A 120 12.85 -21.25 24.91
N ARG A 121 13.03 -22.57 25.05
CA ARG A 121 14.37 -23.19 25.04
C ARG A 121 14.93 -23.44 23.65
N ALA A 122 14.07 -23.62 22.66
CA ALA A 122 14.46 -23.99 21.31
C ALA A 122 13.53 -23.38 20.27
N ASN A 123 14.06 -23.19 19.06
CA ASN A 123 13.29 -22.72 17.93
C ASN A 123 12.59 -23.91 17.25
N PRO A 124 11.26 -23.89 17.08
CA PRO A 124 10.53 -24.96 16.39
C PRO A 124 10.84 -25.03 14.90
N ILE A 125 11.40 -23.97 14.32
CA ILE A 125 11.87 -23.97 12.92
C ILE A 125 13.25 -24.61 12.85
N ARG A 126 13.36 -25.67 12.03
CA ARG A 126 14.64 -26.31 11.73
C ARG A 126 15.59 -25.31 11.08
N GLN A 127 16.78 -25.13 11.65
CA GLN A 127 17.82 -24.30 11.07
C GLN A 127 18.76 -25.14 10.22
N ARG A 128 19.29 -24.56 9.14
CA ARG A 128 20.38 -25.12 8.34
C ARG A 128 21.48 -24.10 8.15
N ALA A 129 22.72 -24.60 8.05
CA ALA A 129 23.84 -23.78 7.62
C ALA A 129 23.66 -23.39 6.15
N ALA A 130 23.74 -22.10 5.85
CA ALA A 130 23.77 -21.59 4.48
C ALA A 130 24.93 -20.63 4.30
N SER A 131 25.65 -20.81 3.20
CA SER A 131 26.64 -19.87 2.67
C SER A 131 25.90 -18.64 2.13
N VAL A 132 26.11 -17.48 2.75
CA VAL A 132 25.56 -16.19 2.32
C VAL A 132 26.70 -15.29 1.91
N TRP A 133 26.61 -14.76 0.70
CA TRP A 133 27.57 -13.79 0.17
C TRP A 133 27.38 -12.42 0.86
N SER A 134 28.47 -11.86 1.39
CA SER A 134 28.49 -10.54 2.02
C SER A 134 29.39 -9.57 1.23
N PRO A 135 28.83 -8.53 0.59
CA PRO A 135 29.61 -7.55 -0.16
C PRO A 135 30.51 -6.64 0.71
N TRP A 136 30.36 -6.68 2.03
CA TRP A 136 31.03 -5.76 2.96
C TRP A 136 32.32 -6.33 3.59
N ARG A 137 32.68 -7.59 3.33
CA ARG A 137 34.00 -8.14 3.68
C ARG A 137 34.87 -8.15 2.42
N GLY A 138 35.74 -7.16 2.31
CA GLY A 138 36.77 -7.11 1.27
C GLY A 138 37.82 -8.20 1.50
N GLY A 139 37.82 -9.21 0.64
CA GLY A 139 38.79 -10.30 0.64
C GLY A 139 38.21 -11.50 -0.11
N ALA A 140 39.00 -12.13 -0.99
CA ALA A 140 38.60 -13.30 -1.76
C ALA A 140 38.02 -14.39 -0.83
N GLY A 141 36.71 -14.58 -0.86
CA GLY A 141 35.99 -15.49 0.05
C GLY A 141 35.05 -14.82 1.07
N GLY A 142 34.36 -13.73 0.71
CA GLY A 142 33.32 -13.06 1.51
C GLY A 142 32.04 -13.88 1.75
N THR A 143 32.18 -15.19 1.96
CA THR A 143 31.10 -16.12 2.24
C THR A 143 30.99 -16.32 3.75
N MET A 144 29.85 -15.97 4.33
CA MET A 144 29.55 -16.24 5.74
C MET A 144 28.61 -17.45 5.83
N VAL A 145 28.90 -18.39 6.73
CA VAL A 145 27.93 -19.42 7.09
C VAL A 145 26.96 -18.83 8.11
N ARG A 146 25.69 -18.71 7.72
CA ARG A 146 24.59 -18.26 8.58
C ARG A 146 23.59 -19.39 8.77
N GLN A 147 23.07 -19.53 9.99
CA GLN A 147 21.90 -20.36 10.24
C GLN A 147 20.66 -19.69 9.64
N VAL A 148 20.03 -20.37 8.69
CA VAL A 148 18.79 -19.92 8.03
C VAL A 148 17.71 -20.99 8.21
N PRO A 149 16.43 -20.59 8.19
CA PRO A 149 15.33 -21.56 8.20
C PRO A 149 15.44 -22.57 7.06
N ALA A 150 15.47 -23.85 7.40
CA ALA A 150 15.56 -24.95 6.45
C ALA A 150 14.31 -25.07 5.56
N GLU A 151 13.18 -24.55 6.05
CA GLU A 151 11.87 -24.63 5.40
C GLU A 151 11.66 -23.54 4.33
N THR A 152 12.61 -22.61 4.17
CA THR A 152 12.56 -21.59 3.10
C THR A 152 12.49 -22.29 1.74
N SER A 153 11.66 -21.82 0.83
CA SER A 153 11.37 -22.40 -0.49
C SER A 153 12.59 -22.52 -1.42
N HIS A 154 13.69 -21.81 -1.14
CA HIS A 154 14.89 -21.69 -1.97
C HIS A 154 14.68 -21.07 -3.36
N MET A 155 13.45 -20.72 -3.73
CA MET A 155 13.13 -20.15 -5.04
C MET A 155 13.53 -18.67 -5.15
N GLY A 156 13.77 -18.01 -4.02
CA GLY A 156 14.07 -16.58 -3.95
C GLY A 156 12.89 -15.73 -4.46
N PRO A 157 13.01 -14.39 -4.42
CA PRO A 157 12.00 -13.53 -5.03
C PRO A 157 11.94 -13.84 -6.53
N ARG A 158 10.76 -14.17 -7.06
CA ARG A 158 10.53 -14.23 -8.51
C ARG A 158 10.89 -12.87 -9.11
N ARG A 159 12.06 -12.77 -9.75
CA ARG A 159 12.50 -11.55 -10.47
C ARG A 159 11.93 -11.51 -11.88
N GLU A 160 10.66 -11.84 -12.04
CA GLU A 160 9.98 -11.70 -13.33
C GLU A 160 9.63 -10.21 -13.51
N VAL A 161 10.58 -9.43 -14.03
CA VAL A 161 10.35 -8.02 -14.34
C VAL A 161 9.58 -7.93 -15.65
N LYS A 162 8.26 -7.76 -15.55
CA LYS A 162 7.40 -7.45 -16.69
C LYS A 162 7.46 -5.97 -17.00
N TRP A 163 8.05 -5.61 -18.14
CA TRP A 163 8.13 -4.24 -18.59
C TRP A 163 6.80 -3.77 -19.17
N LEU A 164 6.34 -2.59 -18.76
CA LEU A 164 5.20 -1.92 -19.40
C LEU A 164 5.76 -0.95 -20.46
N PRO A 165 5.55 -1.19 -21.76
CA PRO A 165 6.06 -0.30 -22.80
C PRO A 165 5.49 1.12 -22.66
N PRO A 166 6.22 2.17 -23.08
CA PRO A 166 5.76 3.56 -22.96
C PRO A 166 4.38 3.82 -23.57
N LYS A 167 4.08 3.21 -24.73
CA LYS A 167 2.77 3.32 -25.39
C LYS A 167 1.65 2.72 -24.53
N SER A 168 1.89 1.53 -23.96
CA SER A 168 0.93 0.85 -23.08
C SER A 168 0.71 1.62 -21.79
N TYR A 169 1.77 2.20 -21.22
CA TYR A 169 1.66 3.09 -20.06
C TYR A 169 0.81 4.32 -20.37
N ARG A 170 1.06 5.02 -21.49
CA ARG A 170 0.27 6.19 -21.90
C ARG A 170 -1.20 5.85 -22.07
N LEU A 171 -1.50 4.71 -22.72
CA LEU A 171 -2.88 4.24 -22.87
C LEU A 171 -3.52 3.96 -21.51
N TRP A 172 -2.83 3.23 -20.62
CA TRP A 172 -3.32 2.96 -19.26
C TRP A 172 -3.58 4.25 -18.47
N ARG A 173 -2.64 5.20 -18.51
CA ARG A 173 -2.77 6.51 -17.84
C ARG A 173 -3.94 7.31 -18.39
N ASN A 174 -4.02 7.47 -19.71
CA ASN A 174 -5.05 8.27 -20.36
C ASN A 174 -6.44 7.66 -20.13
N VAL A 175 -6.59 6.34 -20.34
CA VAL A 175 -7.90 5.67 -20.22
C VAL A 175 -8.31 5.48 -18.75
N GLY A 176 -7.36 5.07 -17.90
CA GLY A 176 -7.63 4.70 -16.52
C GLY A 176 -7.66 5.87 -15.54
N LEU A 177 -6.79 6.86 -15.72
CA LEU A 177 -6.62 7.97 -14.76
C LEU A 177 -7.20 9.29 -15.27
N CYS A 178 -7.04 9.58 -16.57
CA CYS A 178 -7.47 10.85 -17.15
C CYS A 178 -8.90 10.83 -17.72
N GLY A 179 -9.53 9.66 -17.82
CA GLY A 179 -10.91 9.54 -18.29
C GLY A 179 -11.07 9.55 -19.82
N PHE A 180 -10.01 9.32 -20.59
CA PHE A 180 -10.11 9.10 -22.03
C PHE A 180 -10.67 7.70 -22.35
N ASP A 181 -11.09 7.48 -23.59
CA ASP A 181 -11.33 6.16 -24.14
C ASP A 181 -10.10 5.60 -24.88
N SER A 182 -10.21 4.37 -25.38
CA SER A 182 -9.11 3.71 -26.10
C SER A 182 -8.76 4.37 -27.44
N LYS A 183 -9.56 5.33 -27.90
CA LYS A 183 -9.33 6.16 -29.10
C LYS A 183 -8.81 7.56 -28.71
N GLU A 184 -8.39 7.74 -27.46
CA GLU A 184 -7.89 8.99 -26.90
C GLU A 184 -8.92 10.14 -26.90
N MET A 185 -10.22 9.81 -26.88
CA MET A 185 -11.29 10.80 -26.80
C MET A 185 -11.78 10.97 -25.34
N PRO A 186 -12.06 12.19 -24.85
CA PRO A 186 -12.60 12.38 -23.50
C PRO A 186 -13.95 11.68 -23.33
N ARG A 187 -14.11 10.89 -22.26
CA ARG A 187 -15.42 10.32 -21.90
C ARG A 187 -16.23 11.31 -21.08
N ARG A 188 -17.55 11.36 -21.32
CA ARG A 188 -18.46 12.16 -20.50
C ARG A 188 -18.43 11.67 -19.04
N GLY A 189 -18.08 12.56 -18.10
CA GLY A 189 -18.25 12.35 -16.66
C GLY A 189 -17.23 11.44 -15.95
N ARG A 190 -16.08 11.10 -16.56
CA ARG A 190 -14.99 10.36 -15.89
C ARG A 190 -13.67 11.14 -15.93
N GLY A 191 -12.80 10.90 -14.94
CA GLY A 191 -11.53 11.63 -14.76
C GLY A 191 -11.48 12.53 -13.53
N ARG A 192 -12.16 12.16 -12.43
CA ARG A 192 -12.10 12.92 -11.18
C ARG A 192 -10.63 13.05 -10.75
N TRP A 193 -10.15 14.28 -10.62
CA TRP A 193 -8.75 14.59 -10.31
C TRP A 193 -7.75 14.10 -11.38
N ALA A 194 -8.13 14.17 -12.66
CA ALA A 194 -7.32 13.71 -13.79
C ALA A 194 -5.89 14.30 -13.77
N ALA A 195 -5.75 15.63 -13.61
CA ALA A 195 -4.45 16.28 -13.56
C ALA A 195 -3.59 15.77 -12.39
N ARG A 196 -4.17 15.64 -11.19
CA ARG A 196 -3.48 15.06 -10.01
C ARG A 196 -2.99 13.64 -10.29
N ASN A 197 -3.88 12.78 -10.78
CA ASN A 197 -3.59 11.36 -10.95
C ASN A 197 -2.55 11.15 -12.07
N ALA A 198 -2.64 11.93 -13.16
CA ALA A 198 -1.68 11.92 -14.25
C ALA A 198 -0.30 12.39 -13.78
N ALA A 199 -0.24 13.56 -13.13
CA ALA A 199 1.00 14.12 -12.60
C ALA A 199 1.68 13.16 -11.62
N TYR A 200 0.91 12.52 -10.72
CA TYR A 200 1.42 11.52 -9.79
C TYR A 200 1.94 10.25 -10.47
N ALA A 201 1.24 9.74 -11.49
CA ALA A 201 1.67 8.56 -12.21
C ALA A 201 2.93 8.82 -13.04
N ASP A 202 2.97 9.97 -13.74
CA ASP A 202 4.11 10.34 -14.59
C ASP A 202 5.36 10.60 -13.77
N SER A 203 5.24 11.28 -12.63
CA SER A 203 6.35 11.46 -11.70
C SER A 203 6.85 10.14 -11.12
N MET A 204 5.96 9.23 -10.71
CA MET A 204 6.34 7.89 -10.22
C MET A 204 7.13 7.09 -11.25
N VAL A 205 6.61 6.97 -12.47
CA VAL A 205 7.26 6.21 -13.55
C VAL A 205 8.59 6.81 -13.97
N ARG A 206 8.72 8.14 -13.92
CA ARG A 206 9.90 8.83 -14.43
C ARG A 206 10.99 9.09 -13.39
N THR A 207 10.66 9.10 -12.10
CA THR A 207 11.63 9.27 -11.00
C THR A 207 12.02 7.95 -10.34
N GLY A 208 11.20 6.91 -10.46
CA GLY A 208 11.42 5.61 -9.82
C GLY A 208 11.32 5.65 -8.30
N LEU A 209 10.65 6.66 -7.74
CA LEU A 209 10.38 6.73 -6.31
C LEU A 209 9.45 5.59 -5.87
N ARG A 210 9.63 5.12 -4.63
CA ARG A 210 8.65 4.19 -4.04
C ARG A 210 7.34 4.91 -3.78
N LEU A 211 6.22 4.19 -3.82
CA LEU A 211 4.89 4.76 -3.56
C LEU A 211 4.84 5.55 -2.24
N CYS A 212 5.43 5.01 -1.17
CA CYS A 212 5.49 5.70 0.12
C CYS A 212 6.41 6.93 0.10
N GLU A 213 7.55 6.87 -0.60
CA GLU A 213 8.49 7.99 -0.73
C GLU A 213 7.80 9.15 -1.46
N HIS A 214 7.15 8.87 -2.59
CA HIS A 214 6.46 9.87 -3.39
C HIS A 214 5.23 10.45 -2.69
N SER A 215 4.44 9.63 -1.99
CA SER A 215 3.23 10.08 -1.29
C SER A 215 3.53 10.98 -0.09
N ALA A 216 4.76 10.90 0.45
CA ALA A 216 5.20 11.70 1.59
C ALA A 216 5.88 13.01 1.18
N LEU A 217 6.08 13.25 -0.12
CA LEU A 217 6.68 14.50 -0.61
C LEU A 217 5.77 15.69 -0.27
N THR A 218 6.40 16.75 0.20
CA THR A 218 5.79 18.06 0.39
C THR A 218 6.17 19.00 -0.76
N VAL A 219 5.53 20.17 -0.81
CA VAL A 219 5.88 21.21 -1.78
C VAL A 219 7.32 21.73 -1.64
N PHE A 220 7.94 21.51 -0.49
CA PHE A 220 9.32 21.91 -0.19
C PHE A 220 10.35 20.88 -0.64
N ASP A 221 9.92 19.64 -0.89
CA ASP A 221 10.79 18.55 -1.35
C ASP A 221 10.91 18.52 -2.89
N LEU A 222 10.08 19.30 -3.58
CA LEU A 222 10.09 19.41 -5.04
C LEU A 222 11.23 20.30 -5.51
N PRO A 223 11.96 19.92 -6.57
CA PRO A 223 12.96 20.80 -7.16
C PRO A 223 12.31 22.05 -7.74
N GLN A 224 13.06 23.16 -7.76
CA GLN A 224 12.65 24.35 -8.50
C GLN A 224 12.63 24.03 -10.00
N LEU A 225 11.64 24.59 -10.71
CA LEU A 225 11.56 24.44 -12.15
C LEU A 225 12.69 25.26 -12.79
N PRO A 226 13.61 24.65 -13.55
CA PRO A 226 14.68 25.38 -14.21
C PRO A 226 14.11 26.41 -15.21
N PRO A 227 14.77 27.57 -15.40
CA PRO A 227 14.40 28.52 -16.45
C PRO A 227 14.42 27.85 -17.82
N ALA A 228 13.49 28.22 -18.72
CA ALA A 228 13.38 27.60 -20.05
C ALA A 228 14.68 27.69 -20.87
N ALA A 229 15.45 28.77 -20.71
CA ALA A 229 16.72 29.00 -21.40
C ALA A 229 17.92 28.25 -20.79
N SER A 230 17.76 27.54 -19.67
CA SER A 230 18.88 26.93 -18.93
C SER A 230 19.46 25.67 -19.58
N GLY A 231 18.77 25.05 -20.55
CA GLY A 231 19.16 23.76 -21.14
C GLY A 231 19.08 22.56 -20.19
N ILE A 232 18.63 22.75 -18.94
CA ILE A 232 18.52 21.69 -17.95
C ILE A 232 17.33 20.78 -18.30
N VAL A 233 17.60 19.50 -18.53
CA VAL A 233 16.57 18.49 -18.88
C VAL A 233 16.06 17.70 -17.67
N ASN A 234 16.84 17.61 -16.60
CA ASN A 234 16.48 16.96 -15.34
C ASN A 234 16.85 17.86 -14.16
N ALA A 235 15.86 18.25 -13.36
CA ALA A 235 16.07 19.00 -12.13
C ALA A 235 16.42 18.04 -10.98
N ARG A 236 17.36 18.43 -10.12
CA ARG A 236 17.81 17.60 -9.00
C ARG A 236 17.13 18.04 -7.70
N ALA A 237 16.62 17.07 -6.94
CA ALA A 237 16.18 17.24 -5.56
C ALA A 237 16.81 16.18 -4.65
N VAL A 238 16.88 16.45 -3.35
CA VAL A 238 17.34 15.47 -2.36
C VAL A 238 16.12 14.86 -1.69
N LEU A 239 15.96 13.54 -1.79
CA LEU A 239 14.94 12.80 -1.06
C LEU A 239 15.28 12.79 0.44
N PRO A 240 14.40 13.31 1.32
CA PRO A 240 14.67 13.34 2.74
C PRO A 240 14.88 11.94 3.34
N HIS A 241 15.82 11.84 4.28
CA HIS A 241 16.11 10.60 5.01
C HIS A 241 14.89 10.11 5.81
N ALA A 242 14.03 11.03 6.26
CA ALA A 242 12.86 10.70 7.06
C ALA A 242 11.79 9.89 6.29
N ILE A 243 11.70 10.07 4.97
CA ILE A 243 10.68 9.43 4.13
C ILE A 243 11.24 8.27 3.30
N SER A 244 12.56 8.12 3.25
CA SER A 244 13.23 7.07 2.47
C SER A 244 13.32 5.76 3.23
N LYS A 245 13.19 4.64 2.50
CA LYS A 245 13.34 3.31 3.10
C LYS A 245 14.74 3.16 3.71
N GLY A 246 14.79 2.73 4.97
CA GLY A 246 16.06 2.54 5.69
C GLY A 246 16.85 3.82 5.91
N ARG A 247 16.18 4.98 5.88
CA ARG A 247 16.82 6.30 5.94
C ARG A 247 17.86 6.55 4.85
N SER A 248 17.73 5.88 3.70
CA SER A 248 18.62 6.08 2.55
C SER A 248 18.20 7.32 1.74
N GLY A 249 18.43 8.51 2.30
CA GLY A 249 18.27 9.78 1.57
C GLY A 249 19.22 9.83 0.37
N ARG A 250 18.74 10.31 -0.78
CA ARG A 250 19.51 10.31 -2.04
C ARG A 250 19.09 11.42 -2.98
N ALA A 251 19.98 11.77 -3.92
CA ALA A 251 19.60 12.64 -5.03
C ALA A 251 18.61 11.90 -5.96
N VAL A 252 17.55 12.60 -6.36
CA VAL A 252 16.54 12.14 -7.31
C VAL A 252 16.44 13.17 -8.42
N TYR A 253 16.40 12.67 -9.66
CA TYR A 253 16.33 13.49 -10.85
C TYR A 253 14.92 13.49 -11.41
N TRP A 254 14.37 14.69 -11.58
CA TRP A 254 13.03 14.95 -12.08
C TRP A 254 13.11 15.47 -13.50
N PRO A 255 12.60 14.74 -14.51
CA PRO A 255 12.51 15.29 -15.86
C PRO A 255 11.69 16.58 -15.87
N VAL A 256 12.24 17.62 -16.48
CA VAL A 256 11.62 18.96 -16.49
C VAL A 256 10.19 18.96 -17.04
N PRO A 257 9.84 18.21 -18.10
CA PRO A 257 8.45 18.12 -18.55
C PRO A 257 7.48 17.61 -17.47
N VAL A 258 7.89 16.58 -16.72
CA VAL A 258 7.07 15.99 -15.66
C VAL A 258 6.96 16.94 -14.46
N LEU A 259 8.05 17.64 -14.14
CA LEU A 259 8.04 18.65 -13.09
C LEU A 259 7.11 19.83 -13.45
N ARG A 260 7.04 20.20 -14.74
CA ARG A 260 6.09 21.18 -15.25
C ARG A 260 4.65 20.69 -15.07
N ASP A 261 4.32 19.47 -15.48
CA ASP A 261 2.99 18.90 -15.29
C ASP A 261 2.56 18.87 -13.81
N VAL A 262 3.50 18.54 -12.90
CA VAL A 262 3.26 18.61 -11.45
C VAL A 262 3.00 20.05 -11.00
N ARG A 263 3.75 21.03 -11.53
CA ARG A 263 3.57 22.44 -11.17
C ARG A 263 2.26 23.00 -11.72
N ASP A 264 1.86 22.62 -12.93
CA ASP A 264 0.58 22.99 -13.53
C ASP A 264 -0.58 22.43 -12.68
N TYR A 265 -0.54 21.16 -12.29
CA TYR A 265 -1.51 20.60 -11.34
C TYR A 265 -1.57 21.40 -10.04
N MET A 266 -0.42 21.85 -9.52
CA MET A 266 -0.37 22.62 -8.27
C MET A 266 -0.97 24.03 -8.40
N GLU A 267 -0.78 24.67 -9.56
CA GLU A 267 -1.23 26.03 -9.85
C GLU A 267 -2.73 26.09 -10.14
N TRP A 268 -3.27 25.09 -10.85
CA TRP A 268 -4.66 25.07 -11.29
C TRP A 268 -5.54 24.22 -10.36
N ASP A 269 -5.62 22.91 -10.60
CA ASP A 269 -6.54 22.00 -9.89
C ASP A 269 -6.34 21.99 -8.37
N ARG A 270 -5.09 21.95 -7.90
CA ARG A 270 -4.81 21.93 -6.46
C ARG A 270 -5.19 23.25 -5.81
N ALA A 271 -4.96 24.38 -6.47
CA ALA A 271 -5.30 25.69 -5.93
C ALA A 271 -6.82 25.82 -5.76
N GLU A 272 -7.60 25.45 -6.77
CA GLU A 272 -9.07 25.44 -6.70
C GLU A 272 -9.58 24.58 -5.54
N MET A 273 -9.03 23.36 -5.39
CA MET A 273 -9.43 22.45 -4.32
C MET A 273 -9.04 22.95 -2.92
N LEU A 274 -7.91 23.67 -2.81
CA LEU A 274 -7.52 24.32 -1.57
C LEU A 274 -8.47 25.48 -1.23
N ASP A 275 -8.89 26.28 -2.21
CA ASP A 275 -9.84 27.38 -1.99
C ASP A 275 -11.22 26.86 -1.61
N TYR A 276 -11.68 25.78 -2.24
CA TYR A 276 -12.88 25.06 -1.81
C TYR A 276 -12.75 24.55 -0.37
N GLY A 277 -11.64 23.90 -0.02
CA GLY A 277 -11.45 23.40 1.34
C GLY A 277 -11.35 24.51 2.38
N ARG A 278 -10.76 25.67 2.03
CA ARG A 278 -10.71 26.86 2.89
C ARG A 278 -12.10 27.45 3.12
N SER A 279 -12.91 27.61 2.07
CA SER A 279 -14.28 28.13 2.20
C SER A 279 -15.19 27.22 3.03
N ARG A 280 -14.87 25.92 3.08
CA ARG A 280 -15.57 24.93 3.93
C ARG A 280 -14.96 24.76 5.32
N GLY A 281 -13.89 25.48 5.65
CA GLY A 281 -13.23 25.41 6.96
C GLY A 281 -12.41 24.14 7.20
N PHE A 282 -12.09 23.35 6.17
CA PHE A 282 -11.35 22.08 6.33
C PHE A 282 -9.91 22.25 6.82
N TYR A 283 -9.34 23.44 6.64
CA TYR A 283 -7.94 23.73 6.98
C TYR A 283 -7.79 24.64 8.19
N ILE A 284 -8.81 24.73 9.05
CA ILE A 284 -8.71 25.45 10.32
C ILE A 284 -7.69 24.72 11.21
N PRO A 285 -6.57 25.37 11.59
CA PRO A 285 -5.55 24.72 12.39
C PRO A 285 -6.07 24.27 13.75
N THR A 286 -5.70 23.07 14.15
CA THR A 286 -5.93 22.53 15.49
C THR A 286 -4.60 22.50 16.26
N ARG A 287 -4.65 22.20 17.55
CA ARG A 287 -3.43 21.97 18.38
C ARG A 287 -2.51 20.89 17.81
N ARG A 288 -3.03 19.96 17.00
CA ARG A 288 -2.26 18.87 16.35
C ARG A 288 -1.77 19.24 14.95
N SER A 289 -2.14 20.40 14.43
CA SER A 289 -1.69 20.84 13.11
C SER A 289 -0.21 21.19 13.13
N LEU A 290 0.49 20.80 12.07
CA LEU A 290 1.84 21.24 11.78
C LEU A 290 1.74 22.39 10.78
N LEU A 291 2.27 23.55 11.14
CA LEU A 291 2.16 24.78 10.35
C LEU A 291 3.53 25.20 9.85
N VAL A 292 3.59 25.61 8.59
CA VAL A 292 4.77 26.27 8.02
C VAL A 292 4.37 27.71 7.73
N GLU A 293 4.77 28.63 8.60
CA GLU A 293 4.34 30.03 8.54
C GLU A 293 4.95 30.74 7.32
N ASP A 294 6.23 30.46 7.04
CA ASP A 294 6.96 31.00 5.91
C ASP A 294 7.38 29.87 4.94
N PRO A 295 6.79 29.80 3.73
CA PRO A 295 7.20 28.84 2.71
C PRO A 295 8.67 28.98 2.25
N ALA A 296 9.27 30.17 2.39
CA ALA A 296 10.68 30.40 2.05
C ALA A 296 11.63 29.91 3.14
N ALA A 297 11.13 29.74 4.36
CA ALA A 297 11.87 29.19 5.50
C ALA A 297 11.04 28.04 6.11
N PRO A 298 11.11 26.80 5.55
CA PRO A 298 10.20 25.69 5.84
C PRO A 298 10.44 25.08 7.24
N ARG A 299 10.20 25.89 8.27
CA ARG A 299 10.25 25.52 9.68
C ARG A 299 8.83 25.24 10.14
N VAL A 300 8.68 24.11 10.82
CA VAL A 300 7.39 23.65 11.32
C VAL A 300 7.15 24.19 12.73
N ARG A 301 5.97 24.75 12.98
CA ARG A 301 5.44 25.11 14.30
C ARG A 301 4.22 24.25 14.63
N GLY A 302 4.07 23.89 15.91
CA GLY A 302 2.82 23.30 16.41
C GLY A 302 1.67 24.31 16.33
N GLY A 303 0.46 23.83 16.06
CA GLY A 303 -0.74 24.66 15.97
C GLY A 303 -1.04 25.45 17.25
N PRO A 304 -1.97 26.42 17.19
CA PRO A 304 -2.19 27.36 18.29
C PRO A 304 -2.55 26.64 19.59
N VAL A 305 -1.81 26.93 20.67
CA VAL A 305 -2.15 26.54 22.03
C VAL A 305 -3.31 27.41 22.47
N GLY A 306 -4.54 26.91 22.35
CA GLY A 306 -5.73 27.68 22.74
C GLY A 306 -5.60 28.25 24.15
N ALA A 307 -5.60 29.57 24.26
CA ALA A 307 -5.74 30.29 25.52
C ALA A 307 -7.15 30.01 26.07
N GLY A 308 -7.24 29.08 27.01
CA GLY A 308 -8.41 28.93 27.86
C GLY A 308 -8.26 29.89 29.04
N GLY A 309 -8.82 31.08 28.91
CA GLY A 309 -9.01 32.05 30.00
C GLY A 309 -10.09 33.07 29.57
N PRO A 310 -11.01 33.48 30.46
CA PRO A 310 -12.11 34.37 30.11
C PRO A 310 -11.59 35.77 29.71
N PRO A 311 -12.39 36.60 29.01
CA PRO A 311 -11.89 37.80 28.37
C PRO A 311 -11.60 38.88 29.43
N GLY A 312 -10.32 39.24 29.55
CA GLY A 312 -9.91 40.47 30.24
C GLY A 312 -10.13 41.66 29.32
N CYS A 313 -10.99 42.57 29.74
CA CYS A 313 -11.20 43.87 29.11
C CYS A 313 -9.90 44.68 29.02
N GLY A 314 -9.67 45.34 27.89
CA GLY A 314 -8.80 46.53 27.82
C GLY A 314 -7.76 46.51 26.70
N GLY A 315 -7.82 47.54 25.85
CA GLY A 315 -6.65 48.03 25.11
C GLY A 315 -6.79 48.00 23.59
N ALA A 316 -6.88 49.21 23.01
CA ALA A 316 -7.05 49.50 21.60
C ALA A 316 -5.98 48.90 20.67
N ALA A 317 -6.38 48.67 19.42
CA ALA A 317 -5.52 48.37 18.28
C ALA A 317 -4.50 49.50 18.01
N PRO A 318 -3.42 49.19 17.27
CA PRO A 318 -3.41 49.73 15.91
C PRO A 318 -3.10 48.68 14.83
N ALA A 319 -3.60 48.98 13.64
CA ALA A 319 -3.52 48.18 12.43
C ALA A 319 -2.10 48.07 11.86
N ALA A 320 -1.67 46.88 11.46
CA ALA A 320 -0.58 46.69 10.49
C ALA A 320 -0.66 45.31 9.79
N GLY A 321 -0.88 45.33 8.47
CA GLY A 321 -0.40 44.39 7.44
C GLY A 321 -0.47 42.89 7.71
N GLY A 322 -1.59 42.26 7.35
CA GLY A 322 -1.74 40.80 7.37
C GLY A 322 -0.82 40.09 6.36
N ARG A 323 0.24 39.42 6.86
CA ARG A 323 0.93 38.36 6.11
C ARG A 323 0.24 37.03 6.39
N ARG A 324 -0.28 36.42 5.32
CA ARG A 324 -1.06 35.18 5.35
C ARG A 324 -0.13 33.97 5.56
N GLY A 325 -0.20 33.32 6.71
CA GLY A 325 0.46 32.03 6.95
C GLY A 325 -0.18 30.91 6.11
N HIS A 326 0.64 30.03 5.55
CA HIS A 326 0.18 28.87 4.78
C HIS A 326 0.02 27.64 5.69
N VAL A 327 -1.21 27.13 5.80
CA VAL A 327 -1.43 25.81 6.41
C VAL A 327 -0.95 24.75 5.41
N VAL A 328 0.11 24.03 5.77
CA VAL A 328 0.56 22.85 5.01
C VAL A 328 -0.32 21.68 5.43
N ALA A 329 -1.38 21.44 4.66
CA ALA A 329 -2.14 20.21 4.76
C ALA A 329 -1.30 19.06 4.17
N GLY A 330 -0.45 18.46 5.00
CA GLY A 330 -0.10 17.06 4.82
C GLY A 330 -1.35 16.25 5.16
N MET A 331 -1.92 15.53 4.19
CA MET A 331 -2.95 14.55 4.49
C MET A 331 -2.36 13.52 5.47
N PRO A 332 -2.92 13.34 6.68
CA PRO A 332 -2.72 12.08 7.37
C PRO A 332 -3.42 11.01 6.52
N GLY A 333 -2.64 10.16 5.85
CA GLY A 333 -3.14 9.00 5.15
C GLY A 333 -3.77 8.01 6.13
N ARG A 334 -5.03 8.25 6.50
CA ARG A 334 -5.98 7.27 7.05
C ARG A 334 -7.38 7.67 6.59
N PHE A 335 -7.76 7.24 5.39
CA PHE A 335 -9.17 7.04 5.07
C PHE A 335 -9.41 5.54 5.10
N SER A 336 -10.09 5.11 6.17
CA SER A 336 -10.69 3.79 6.28
C SER A 336 -11.77 3.68 5.20
N ALA A 337 -11.67 2.68 4.33
CA ALA A 337 -12.76 2.29 3.46
C ALA A 337 -13.82 1.60 4.32
N GLY A 338 -14.93 2.29 4.59
CA GLY A 338 -16.03 1.70 5.35
C GLY A 338 -17.17 2.68 5.62
N GLY A 339 -18.24 2.57 4.83
CA GLY A 339 -19.60 2.79 5.32
C GLY A 339 -20.21 4.20 5.19
N ARG A 340 -21.27 4.23 4.38
CA ARG A 340 -22.41 5.17 4.33
C ARG A 340 -22.29 6.37 3.39
N ASN A 341 -23.18 6.30 2.41
CA ASN A 341 -23.46 7.18 1.29
C ASN A 341 -24.16 8.47 1.79
N PRO A 342 -23.61 9.68 1.60
CA PRO A 342 -24.40 10.90 1.69
C PRO A 342 -25.03 11.21 0.33
N ARG A 343 -26.35 11.38 0.38
CA ARG A 343 -27.30 11.64 -0.69
C ARG A 343 -26.84 12.70 -1.70
N CYS A 344 -27.25 12.45 -2.94
CA CYS A 344 -27.22 13.34 -4.10
C CYS A 344 -27.68 14.77 -3.76
N LEU A 345 -26.98 15.77 -4.31
CA LEU A 345 -27.53 17.12 -4.48
C LEU A 345 -28.32 17.16 -5.81
N PRO A 346 -29.47 17.85 -5.86
CA PRO A 346 -30.38 17.85 -7.01
C PRO A 346 -29.82 18.73 -8.13
N GLN A 347 -29.87 18.22 -9.36
CA GLN A 347 -29.72 19.03 -10.57
C GLN A 347 -31.03 19.77 -10.82
N GLY A 348 -30.95 21.08 -11.06
CA GLY A 348 -32.09 21.92 -11.38
C GLY A 348 -32.73 21.55 -12.72
N ASP A 349 -34.05 21.47 -12.69
CA ASP A 349 -34.92 21.32 -13.86
C ASP A 349 -34.78 22.51 -14.81
N SER A 350 -34.49 22.21 -16.08
CA SER A 350 -34.87 23.07 -17.19
C SER A 350 -35.61 22.22 -18.22
N ARG A 351 -36.94 22.32 -18.15
CA ARG A 351 -37.91 21.81 -19.12
C ARG A 351 -37.64 22.44 -20.49
N VAL A 352 -37.45 21.62 -21.51
CA VAL A 352 -37.80 21.97 -22.90
C VAL A 352 -38.55 20.79 -23.49
N THR A 353 -39.62 21.15 -24.18
CA THR A 353 -40.77 20.36 -24.58
C THR A 353 -40.52 19.37 -25.71
N ASP A 354 -41.34 18.34 -25.63
CA ASP A 354 -41.63 17.24 -26.54
C ASP A 354 -41.97 17.66 -27.98
N THR A 355 -41.43 16.93 -28.97
CA THR A 355 -42.10 16.62 -30.24
C THR A 355 -41.55 15.29 -30.75
N GLY A 356 -42.36 14.25 -30.68
CA GLY A 356 -42.02 12.90 -31.14
C GLY A 356 -42.04 12.71 -32.65
N HIS A 357 -41.61 11.53 -33.10
CA HIS A 357 -42.10 10.86 -34.30
C HIS A 357 -41.75 9.36 -34.29
N GLN A 358 -42.59 8.60 -34.98
CA GLN A 358 -42.96 7.19 -34.83
C GLN A 358 -41.97 6.16 -35.43
N ARG A 359 -42.10 4.89 -34.99
CA ARG A 359 -41.61 3.65 -35.65
C ARG A 359 -42.37 3.35 -36.96
N PRO A 360 -41.89 2.45 -37.84
CA PRO A 360 -42.13 0.97 -37.78
C PRO A 360 -40.85 0.13 -38.08
N ALA A 361 -40.58 -1.10 -37.60
CA ALA A 361 -41.22 -2.43 -37.69
C ALA A 361 -40.99 -3.22 -39.01
N GLY A 362 -40.45 -4.46 -38.89
CA GLY A 362 -40.35 -5.53 -39.92
C GLY A 362 -38.90 -5.87 -40.32
N GLY A 363 -38.43 -7.11 -40.45
CA GLY A 363 -39.04 -8.45 -40.44
C GLY A 363 -37.94 -9.53 -40.45
N LYS A 364 -38.38 -10.78 -40.19
CA LYS A 364 -37.61 -12.03 -40.08
C LYS A 364 -37.02 -12.46 -41.43
N GLU A 365 -35.90 -13.18 -41.42
CA GLU A 365 -35.80 -14.47 -42.13
C GLU A 365 -34.63 -15.33 -41.66
N SER A 366 -34.83 -16.63 -41.80
CA SER A 366 -34.10 -17.76 -41.24
C SER A 366 -33.96 -18.82 -42.33
N ARG A 367 -32.81 -19.54 -42.37
CA ARG A 367 -32.50 -20.84 -43.03
C ARG A 367 -31.10 -20.76 -43.67
N ASN A 368 -30.29 -21.79 -43.84
CA ASN A 368 -30.09 -23.11 -43.22
C ASN A 368 -28.82 -23.66 -43.91
N LEU A 369 -28.03 -24.44 -43.17
CA LEU A 369 -27.29 -25.66 -43.59
C LEU A 369 -26.56 -25.70 -44.95
N THR A 370 -25.25 -25.98 -44.92
CA THR A 370 -24.73 -27.32 -45.31
C THR A 370 -23.24 -27.48 -45.00
N ALA A 371 -22.92 -28.67 -44.52
CA ALA A 371 -21.58 -29.19 -44.27
C ALA A 371 -21.11 -30.04 -45.46
N ALA A 372 -19.79 -30.10 -45.63
CA ALA A 372 -18.96 -31.15 -46.26
C ALA A 372 -17.81 -30.44 -47.01
N ASP A 373 -16.60 -30.95 -47.19
CA ASP A 373 -15.81 -32.05 -46.65
C ASP A 373 -14.45 -31.88 -47.37
N ARG A 374 -13.39 -32.56 -46.89
CA ARG A 374 -12.19 -33.00 -47.63
C ARG A 374 -10.93 -32.10 -47.70
N ARG A 375 -9.94 -32.63 -46.95
CA ARG A 375 -8.60 -33.10 -47.40
C ARG A 375 -7.39 -32.17 -47.19
N LYS A 376 -6.57 -32.57 -46.21
CA LYS A 376 -5.09 -32.51 -46.22
C LYS A 376 -4.53 -33.43 -47.32
N PRO A 377 -3.30 -33.18 -47.83
CA PRO A 377 -2.06 -33.82 -47.30
C PRO A 377 -0.94 -32.78 -47.01
N SER A 378 -0.08 -32.92 -45.99
CA SER A 378 1.31 -33.49 -46.00
C SER A 378 2.16 -33.04 -47.21
N SER A 379 3.43 -32.64 -47.15
CA SER A 379 4.54 -32.67 -46.17
C SER A 379 5.74 -31.98 -46.84
N VAL A 380 6.52 -31.20 -46.07
CA VAL A 380 8.01 -31.09 -46.00
C VAL A 380 8.82 -31.24 -47.31
N PRO A 381 9.72 -30.29 -47.64
CA PRO A 381 11.09 -30.30 -47.10
C PRO A 381 11.37 -29.28 -45.99
#